data_AF-A0A1Q7LEQ1-F1
#
_entry.id   AF-A0A1Q7LEQ1-F1
#
_cell.length_a   1.000
_cell.length_b   1.000
_cell.length_c   1.000
_cell.angle_alpha   90.00
_cell.angle_beta   90.00
_cell.angle_gamma   90.00
#
_symmetry.space_group_name_H-M   'P 1'
#
loop_
_entity.id
_entity.type
_entity.pdbx_description
1 polymer ?
#
loop_
_entity_poly.entity_id
_entity_poly.type
_entity_poly.pdbx_seq_one_letter_code
_entity_poly.pdbx_strand_id
1 'polypeptide(L)'
;MVALFFFLALFSGFGIYLPWLFRWFTPIFGGGPLARAMHPWFGVGFVFFFGFQMLNWLKPMKWTKADSGWMRNIGNYVAGTEKLEPADTGFFNAGQKMQFWEIVVGCIVYLITGIVLWAGARTFGRIPVAISYVLHDISALIMLGGIFIHIYLSTFGEPGTFQAMTRGAVSEAWAWTFHPAWYKEITGRDPRRAYEEARQHAGRK
;
A
#
# COMPACT_ATOMS: atom_id res chain seq x y z
N MET A 1 11.15 4.51 -6.25
CA MET A 1 12.10 4.29 -5.14
C MET A 1 11.47 3.55 -3.97
N VAL A 2 10.31 3.99 -3.43
CA VAL A 2 9.61 3.31 -2.33
C VAL A 2 9.45 1.80 -2.57
N ALA A 3 8.85 1.40 -3.69
CA ALA A 3 8.64 -0.01 -4.01
C ALA A 3 9.95 -0.83 -4.05
N LEU A 4 11.03 -0.27 -4.61
CA LEU A 4 12.33 -0.94 -4.66
C LEU A 4 12.86 -1.24 -3.25
N PHE A 5 12.92 -0.23 -2.39
CA PHE A 5 13.40 -0.38 -1.02
C PHE A 5 12.50 -1.29 -0.18
N PHE A 6 11.18 -1.22 -0.41
CA PHE A 6 10.22 -2.13 0.20
C PHE A 6 10.55 -3.59 -0.13
N PHE A 7 10.70 -3.95 -1.40
CA PHE A 7 10.99 -5.33 -1.80
C PHE A 7 12.38 -5.79 -1.37
N LEU A 8 13.39 -4.91 -1.39
CA LEU A 8 14.70 -5.22 -0.83
C LEU A 8 14.63 -5.54 0.67
N ALA A 9 13.90 -4.73 1.44
CA ALA A 9 13.68 -4.97 2.87
C ALA A 9 12.86 -6.25 3.11
N LEU A 10 11.79 -6.47 2.35
CA LEU A 10 10.91 -7.63 2.47
C LEU A 10 11.67 -8.94 2.21
N PHE A 11 12.38 -9.04 1.08
CA PHE A 11 13.07 -10.27 0.73
C PHE A 11 14.28 -10.53 1.64
N SER A 12 15.06 -9.50 1.98
CA SER A 12 16.13 -9.67 2.98
C SER A 12 15.58 -10.06 4.35
N GLY A 13 14.42 -9.52 4.75
CA GLY A 13 13.71 -9.86 5.98
C GLY A 13 13.25 -11.33 6.00
N PHE A 14 12.68 -11.83 4.91
CA PHE A 14 12.36 -13.25 4.75
C PHE A 14 13.58 -14.15 4.92
N GLY A 15 14.71 -13.78 4.32
CA GLY A 15 15.98 -14.50 4.48
C GLY A 15 16.47 -14.55 5.94
N ILE A 16 16.13 -13.56 6.76
CA ILE A 16 16.49 -13.50 8.20
C ILE A 16 15.48 -14.26 9.06
N TYR A 17 14.17 -14.09 8.78
CA TYR A 17 13.07 -14.60 9.59
C TYR A 17 12.84 -16.10 9.39
N LEU A 18 12.89 -16.60 8.14
CA LEU A 18 12.67 -18.01 7.79
C LEU A 18 13.84 -18.54 6.96
N PRO A 19 15.06 -18.62 7.53
CA PRO A 19 16.26 -18.95 6.78
C PRO A 19 16.19 -20.34 6.15
N TRP A 20 15.52 -21.32 6.76
CA TRP A 20 15.40 -22.67 6.17
C TRP A 20 14.63 -22.68 4.84
N LEU A 21 13.63 -21.80 4.69
CA LEU A 21 12.78 -21.73 3.51
C LEU A 21 13.40 -20.85 2.43
N PHE A 22 14.09 -19.78 2.84
CA PHE A 22 14.53 -18.72 1.94
C PHE A 22 16.03 -18.66 1.70
N ARG A 23 16.84 -19.58 2.25
CA ARG A 23 18.30 -19.60 2.03
C ARG A 23 18.69 -19.61 0.54
N TRP A 24 17.85 -20.19 -0.31
CA TRP A 24 18.14 -20.36 -1.74
C TRP A 24 18.27 -19.03 -2.50
N PHE A 25 17.63 -17.94 -2.06
CA PHE A 25 17.77 -16.62 -2.69
C PHE A 25 18.63 -15.63 -1.90
N THR A 26 19.02 -15.96 -0.65
CA THR A 26 19.93 -15.09 0.13
C THR A 26 21.27 -14.77 -0.56
N PRO A 27 21.83 -15.60 -1.49
CA PRO A 27 23.00 -15.22 -2.28
C PRO A 27 22.81 -13.96 -3.15
N ILE A 28 21.58 -13.59 -3.52
CA ILE A 28 21.29 -12.34 -4.27
C ILE A 28 21.70 -11.11 -3.45
N PHE A 29 21.65 -11.23 -2.11
CA PHE A 29 22.09 -10.20 -1.16
C PHE A 29 23.54 -10.41 -0.69
N GLY A 30 24.31 -11.30 -1.34
CA GLY A 30 25.67 -11.68 -0.93
C GLY A 30 25.74 -12.66 0.26
N GLY A 31 24.64 -13.37 0.54
CA GLY A 31 24.54 -14.38 1.59
C GLY A 31 23.97 -13.86 2.91
N GLY A 32 23.75 -14.77 3.86
CA GLY A 32 23.09 -14.47 5.15
C GLY A 32 23.71 -13.31 5.95
N PRO A 33 25.05 -13.26 6.13
CA PRO A 33 25.69 -12.15 6.85
C PRO A 33 25.47 -10.79 6.20
N LEU A 34 25.63 -10.69 4.86
CA LEU A 34 25.46 -9.42 4.16
C LEU A 34 23.98 -9.02 4.10
N ALA A 35 23.06 -9.97 3.91
CA ALA A 35 21.62 -9.71 3.97
C ALA A 35 21.22 -9.10 5.32
N ARG A 36 21.73 -9.63 6.44
CA ARG A 36 21.49 -9.08 7.78
C ARG A 36 22.07 -7.67 7.95
N ALA A 37 23.25 -7.42 7.40
CA ALA A 37 23.88 -6.10 7.45
C ALA A 37 23.13 -5.07 6.59
N MET A 38 22.58 -5.48 5.46
CA MET A 38 21.90 -4.59 4.49
C MET A 38 20.43 -4.33 4.79
N HIS A 39 19.73 -5.29 5.40
CA HIS A 39 18.31 -5.16 5.77
C HIS A 39 17.94 -3.83 6.46
N PRO A 40 18.63 -3.39 7.54
CA PRO A 40 18.26 -2.14 8.20
C PRO A 40 18.44 -0.91 7.29
N TRP A 41 19.42 -0.91 6.37
CA TRP A 41 19.59 0.16 5.39
C TRP A 41 18.46 0.19 4.36
N PHE A 42 17.97 -0.98 3.95
CA PHE A 42 16.81 -1.06 3.07
C PHE A 42 15.55 -0.52 3.77
N GLY A 43 15.36 -0.85 5.04
CA GLY A 43 14.27 -0.32 5.87
C GLY A 43 14.33 1.20 6.03
N VAL A 44 15.51 1.74 6.34
CA VAL A 44 15.73 3.20 6.43
C VAL A 44 15.43 3.89 5.10
N GLY A 45 15.91 3.32 3.98
CA GLY A 45 15.60 3.84 2.65
C GLY A 45 14.10 3.83 2.35
N PHE A 46 13.40 2.75 2.69
CA PHE A 46 11.95 2.65 2.55
C PHE A 46 11.23 3.75 3.34
N VAL A 47 11.53 3.90 4.63
CA VAL A 47 10.92 4.94 5.49
C VAL A 47 11.24 6.34 4.98
N PHE A 48 12.47 6.60 4.54
CA PHE A 48 12.90 7.89 4.01
C PHE A 48 12.10 8.29 2.75
N PHE A 49 12.06 7.41 1.74
CA PHE A 49 11.34 7.71 0.50
C PHE A 49 9.83 7.74 0.71
N PHE A 50 9.29 6.86 1.57
CA PHE A 50 7.87 6.89 1.90
C PHE A 50 7.52 8.16 2.69
N GLY A 51 8.43 8.69 3.50
CA GLY A 51 8.25 9.98 4.19
C GLY A 51 7.96 11.13 3.23
N PHE A 52 8.70 11.24 2.12
CA PHE A 52 8.40 12.24 1.09
C PHE A 52 7.04 12.00 0.42
N GLN A 53 6.73 10.75 0.11
CA GLN A 53 5.43 10.39 -0.47
C GLN A 53 4.29 10.74 0.50
N MET A 54 4.45 10.44 1.79
CA MET A 54 3.50 10.80 2.84
C MET A 54 3.24 12.30 2.83
N LEU A 55 4.28 13.13 2.88
CA LEU A 55 4.13 14.59 2.89
C LEU A 55 3.36 15.12 1.67
N ASN A 56 3.59 14.55 0.49
CA ASN A 56 2.87 14.92 -0.74
C ASN A 56 1.37 14.55 -0.67
N TRP A 57 1.03 13.44 -0.02
CA TRP A 57 -0.33 12.88 -0.01
C TRP A 57 -1.10 13.09 1.31
N LEU A 58 -0.52 13.75 2.31
CA LEU A 58 -1.14 13.96 3.63
C LEU A 58 -2.53 14.61 3.57
N LYS A 59 -2.72 15.60 2.71
CA LYS A 59 -4.00 16.32 2.58
C LYS A 59 -5.11 15.42 2.00
N PRO A 60 -4.95 14.81 0.81
CA PRO A 60 -5.99 13.95 0.23
C PRO A 60 -6.22 12.63 0.99
N MET A 61 -5.25 12.18 1.80
CA MET A 61 -5.38 10.96 2.61
C MET A 61 -6.16 11.15 3.92
N LYS A 62 -6.68 12.34 4.19
CA LYS A 62 -7.54 12.57 5.36
C LYS A 62 -8.82 11.73 5.29
N TRP A 63 -9.18 11.16 6.43
CA TRP A 63 -10.44 10.43 6.58
C TRP A 63 -11.63 11.39 6.59
N THR A 64 -12.65 11.07 5.81
CA THR A 64 -13.86 11.86 5.61
C THR A 64 -15.11 11.03 5.92
N LYS A 65 -16.28 11.68 5.95
CA LYS A 65 -17.55 10.96 6.15
C LYS A 65 -17.87 9.98 5.01
N ALA A 66 -17.45 10.31 3.77
CA ALA A 66 -17.60 9.44 2.61
C ALA A 66 -16.84 8.13 2.81
N ASP A 67 -15.62 8.20 3.37
CA ASP A 67 -14.80 7.01 3.63
C ASP A 67 -15.46 6.06 4.64
N SER A 68 -16.07 6.62 5.70
CA SER A 68 -16.85 5.83 6.66
C SER A 68 -18.08 5.17 6.02
N GLY A 69 -18.72 5.84 5.06
CA GLY A 69 -19.83 5.28 4.27
C GLY A 69 -19.38 4.14 3.37
N TRP A 70 -18.25 4.33 2.68
CA TRP A 70 -17.62 3.31 1.86
C TRP A 70 -17.30 2.06 2.66
N MET A 71 -16.67 2.21 3.84
CA MET A 71 -16.28 1.09 4.69
C MET A 71 -17.46 0.25 5.17
N ARG A 72 -18.63 0.85 5.40
CA ARG A 72 -19.83 0.11 5.79
C ARG A 72 -20.36 -0.79 4.67
N ASN A 73 -20.09 -0.42 3.43
CA ASN A 73 -20.56 -1.11 2.23
C ASN A 73 -19.45 -1.88 1.50
N ILE A 74 -18.27 -2.02 2.11
CA ILE A 74 -17.09 -2.66 1.51
C ILE A 74 -17.38 -4.05 0.93
N GLY A 75 -18.26 -4.83 1.57
CA GLY A 75 -18.65 -6.15 1.11
C GLY A 75 -19.28 -6.15 -0.29
N ASN A 76 -20.05 -5.11 -0.64
CA ASN A 76 -20.68 -5.01 -1.95
C ASN A 76 -19.65 -4.69 -3.06
N TYR A 77 -18.66 -3.86 -2.76
CA TYR A 77 -17.60 -3.51 -3.71
C TYR A 77 -16.62 -4.67 -3.91
N VAL A 78 -16.24 -5.35 -2.82
CA VAL A 78 -15.35 -6.52 -2.88
C VAL A 78 -16.03 -7.71 -3.57
N ALA A 79 -17.34 -7.90 -3.35
CA ALA A 79 -18.11 -8.93 -4.06
C ALA A 79 -18.41 -8.58 -5.53
N GLY A 80 -18.09 -7.36 -5.98
CA GLY A 80 -18.35 -6.89 -7.34
C GLY A 80 -19.84 -6.74 -7.68
N THR A 81 -20.72 -6.65 -6.67
CA THR A 81 -22.16 -6.47 -6.88
C THR A 81 -22.48 -5.06 -7.36
N GLU A 82 -21.67 -4.08 -6.96
CA GLU A 82 -21.71 -2.71 -7.45
C GLU A 82 -20.57 -2.47 -8.44
N LYS A 83 -20.92 -2.08 -9.67
CA LYS A 83 -19.94 -1.80 -10.74
C LYS A 83 -19.31 -0.41 -10.64
N LEU A 84 -19.95 0.50 -9.91
CA LEU A 84 -19.48 1.86 -9.68
C LEU A 84 -19.25 2.02 -8.18
N GLU A 85 -18.13 2.65 -7.84
CA GLU A 85 -17.89 3.15 -6.50
C GLU A 85 -18.98 4.17 -6.08
N PRO A 86 -19.13 4.45 -4.77
CA PRO A 86 -19.99 5.51 -4.28
C PRO A 86 -19.79 6.86 -4.99
N ALA A 87 -20.87 7.59 -5.19
CA ALA A 87 -20.82 8.88 -5.88
C ALA A 87 -19.99 9.95 -5.14
N ASP A 88 -19.75 9.74 -3.85
CA ASP A 88 -18.92 10.58 -2.97
C ASP A 88 -17.47 10.08 -2.83
N THR A 89 -17.06 8.98 -3.51
CA THR A 89 -15.67 8.53 -3.55
C THR A 89 -14.81 9.57 -4.30
N GLY A 90 -13.92 10.22 -3.55
CA GLY A 90 -12.97 11.23 -4.04
C GLY A 90 -11.76 10.63 -4.76
N PHE A 91 -10.66 11.40 -4.81
CA PHE A 91 -9.44 11.00 -5.52
C PHE A 91 -8.80 9.71 -4.98
N PHE A 92 -8.96 9.42 -3.69
CA PHE A 92 -8.66 8.12 -3.10
C PHE A 92 -9.91 7.56 -2.44
N ASN A 93 -10.15 6.26 -2.64
CA ASN A 93 -11.18 5.53 -1.90
C ASN A 93 -10.71 5.19 -0.47
N ALA A 94 -11.63 4.73 0.37
CA ALA A 94 -11.32 4.44 1.76
C ALA A 94 -10.30 3.30 1.91
N GLY A 95 -10.33 2.29 1.04
CA GLY A 95 -9.36 1.19 1.01
C GLY A 95 -7.93 1.68 0.77
N GLN A 96 -7.73 2.54 -0.22
CA GLN A 96 -6.44 3.16 -0.53
C GLN A 96 -5.94 4.02 0.63
N LYS A 97 -6.84 4.77 1.31
CA LYS A 97 -6.48 5.54 2.51
C LYS A 97 -6.12 4.64 3.69
N MET A 98 -6.82 3.53 3.90
CA MET A 98 -6.47 2.56 4.95
C MET A 98 -5.07 2.00 4.70
N GLN A 99 -4.76 1.59 3.48
CA GLN A 99 -3.42 1.10 3.12
C GLN A 99 -2.35 2.18 3.35
N PHE A 100 -2.63 3.44 3.00
CA PHE A 100 -1.73 4.55 3.28
C PHE A 100 -1.43 4.69 4.78
N TRP A 101 -2.46 4.70 5.63
CA TRP A 101 -2.29 4.86 7.08
C TRP A 101 -1.69 3.63 7.75
N GLU A 102 -1.98 2.44 7.25
CA GLU A 102 -1.32 1.19 7.64
C GLU A 102 0.19 1.27 7.39
N ILE A 103 0.60 1.75 6.21
CA ILE A 103 2.03 1.97 5.91
C ILE A 103 2.65 3.04 6.82
N VAL A 104 1.95 4.15 7.09
CA VAL A 104 2.44 5.20 8.00
C VAL A 104 2.72 4.63 9.40
N VAL A 105 1.78 3.88 9.96
CA VAL A 105 1.96 3.24 11.28
C VAL A 105 3.07 2.19 11.22
N GLY A 106 3.11 1.37 10.18
CA GLY A 106 4.17 0.39 9.96
C GLY A 106 5.56 1.02 9.90
N CYS A 107 5.74 2.13 9.18
CA CYS A 107 7.00 2.87 9.12
C CYS A 107 7.45 3.35 10.51
N ILE A 108 6.54 3.85 11.35
CA ILE A 108 6.85 4.27 12.72
C ILE A 108 7.30 3.06 13.54
N VAL A 109 6.55 1.95 13.48
CA VAL A 109 6.88 0.72 14.20
C VAL A 109 8.24 0.17 13.75
N TYR A 110 8.50 0.08 12.44
CA TYR A 110 9.78 -0.39 11.90
C TYR A 110 10.94 0.50 12.29
N LEU A 111 10.77 1.82 12.32
CA LEU A 111 11.86 2.72 12.67
C LEU A 111 12.23 2.55 14.16
N ILE A 112 11.24 2.53 15.04
CA ILE A 112 11.47 2.37 16.50
C ILE A 112 12.05 0.99 16.78
N THR A 113 11.38 -0.08 16.35
CA THR A 113 11.81 -1.45 16.63
C THR A 113 13.13 -1.77 15.92
N GLY A 114 13.30 -1.32 14.67
CA GLY A 114 14.52 -1.53 13.89
C GLY A 114 15.75 -0.88 14.52
N ILE A 115 15.63 0.35 15.06
CA ILE A 115 16.73 0.99 15.79
C ILE A 115 17.10 0.19 17.04
N VAL A 116 16.11 -0.28 17.82
CA VAL A 116 16.36 -1.08 19.02
C VAL A 116 17.05 -2.41 18.67
N LEU A 117 16.57 -3.10 17.63
CA LEU A 117 17.15 -4.36 17.16
C LEU A 117 18.57 -4.17 16.62
N TRP A 118 18.82 -3.08 15.89
CA TRP A 118 20.13 -2.78 15.33
C TRP A 118 21.16 -2.45 16.41
N ALA A 119 20.78 -1.67 17.42
CA ALA A 119 21.67 -1.32 18.54
C ALA A 119 21.88 -2.50 19.52
N GLY A 120 20.93 -3.44 19.57
CA GLY A 120 21.03 -4.69 20.31
C GLY A 120 20.97 -4.56 21.83
N ALA A 121 21.05 -5.71 22.51
CA ALA A 121 20.81 -5.83 23.94
C ALA A 121 21.86 -5.15 24.82
N ARG A 122 23.06 -4.86 24.27
CA ARG A 122 24.09 -4.09 24.99
C ARG A 122 23.65 -2.64 25.24
N THR A 123 22.86 -2.08 24.33
CA THR A 123 22.42 -0.67 24.39
C THR A 123 21.06 -0.54 25.07
N PHE A 124 20.09 -1.39 24.69
CA PHE A 124 18.70 -1.28 25.15
C PHE A 124 18.29 -2.33 26.19
N GLY A 125 19.16 -3.28 26.53
CA GLY A 125 18.81 -4.41 27.39
C GLY A 125 18.02 -5.51 26.69
N ARG A 126 17.87 -6.65 27.35
CA ARG A 126 17.26 -7.86 26.76
C ARG A 126 15.75 -7.73 26.53
N ILE A 127 15.04 -7.08 27.47
CA ILE A 127 13.57 -6.99 27.42
C ILE A 127 13.10 -6.11 26.26
N PRO A 128 13.60 -4.86 26.06
CA PRO A 128 13.16 -4.03 24.93
C PRO A 128 13.49 -4.64 23.56
N VAL A 129 14.63 -5.31 23.44
CA VAL A 129 15.01 -6.04 22.22
C VAL A 129 14.05 -7.19 21.94
N ALA A 130 13.70 -7.98 22.96
CA ALA A 130 12.74 -9.08 22.80
C ALA A 130 11.35 -8.58 22.37
N ILE A 131 10.85 -7.50 22.97
CA ILE A 131 9.59 -6.86 22.57
C ILE A 131 9.70 -6.34 21.12
N SER A 132 10.84 -5.75 20.76
CA SER A 132 11.06 -5.19 19.43
C SER A 132 11.04 -6.27 18.35
N TYR A 133 11.57 -7.47 18.60
CA TYR A 133 11.44 -8.59 17.66
C TYR A 133 9.97 -8.90 17.37
N VAL A 134 9.17 -9.10 18.43
CA VAL A 134 7.75 -9.46 18.30
C VAL A 134 6.96 -8.38 17.55
N LEU A 135 7.16 -7.11 17.91
CA LEU A 135 6.44 -5.99 17.27
C LEU A 135 6.89 -5.80 15.81
N HIS A 136 8.18 -5.95 15.52
CA HIS A 136 8.69 -5.85 14.16
C HIS A 136 8.12 -6.96 13.27
N ASP A 137 8.10 -8.20 13.77
CA ASP A 137 7.59 -9.37 13.05
C ASP A 137 6.07 -9.26 12.80
N ILE A 138 5.29 -8.87 13.81
CA ILE A 138 3.84 -8.64 13.64
C ILE A 138 3.59 -7.55 12.60
N SER A 139 4.32 -6.44 12.68
CA SER A 139 4.18 -5.36 11.71
C SER A 139 4.61 -5.79 10.31
N ALA A 140 5.64 -6.64 10.17
CA ALA A 140 6.06 -7.21 8.89
C ALA A 140 4.97 -8.09 8.28
N LEU A 141 4.27 -8.90 9.08
CA LEU A 141 3.17 -9.74 8.60
C LEU A 141 1.94 -8.92 8.17
N ILE A 142 1.60 -7.86 8.91
CA ILE A 142 0.49 -6.95 8.54
C ILE A 142 0.79 -6.29 7.19
N MET A 143 1.99 -5.72 7.05
CA MET A 143 2.45 -5.07 5.81
C MET A 143 2.56 -6.03 4.63
N LEU A 144 2.94 -7.29 4.90
CA LEU A 144 2.93 -8.35 3.90
C LEU A 144 1.51 -8.61 3.38
N GLY A 145 0.51 -8.67 4.28
CA GLY A 145 -0.90 -8.74 3.88
C GLY A 145 -1.32 -7.53 3.05
N GLY A 146 -0.97 -6.33 3.50
CA GLY A 146 -1.26 -5.06 2.82
C GLY A 146 -0.69 -5.00 1.40
N ILE A 147 0.57 -5.41 1.19
CA ILE A 147 1.16 -5.39 -0.16
C ILE A 147 0.47 -6.39 -1.12
N PHE A 148 0.01 -7.55 -0.65
CA PHE A 148 -0.76 -8.47 -1.50
C PHE A 148 -2.07 -7.84 -1.95
N ILE A 149 -2.80 -7.20 -1.04
CA ILE A 149 -4.04 -6.47 -1.35
C ILE A 149 -3.74 -5.32 -2.33
N HIS A 150 -2.70 -4.54 -2.06
CA HIS A 150 -2.30 -3.41 -2.91
C HIS A 150 -1.95 -3.86 -4.34
N ILE A 151 -1.18 -4.93 -4.50
CA ILE A 151 -0.85 -5.48 -5.83
C ILE A 151 -2.12 -5.96 -6.51
N TYR A 152 -2.94 -6.77 -5.83
CA TYR A 152 -4.19 -7.30 -6.39
C TYR A 152 -5.11 -6.20 -6.92
N LEU A 153 -5.37 -5.17 -6.11
CA LEU A 153 -6.22 -4.04 -6.51
C LEU A 153 -5.57 -3.25 -7.65
N SER A 154 -4.26 -3.01 -7.60
CA SER A 154 -3.57 -2.23 -8.62
C SER A 154 -3.51 -2.90 -10.00
N THR A 155 -3.58 -4.24 -10.05
CA THR A 155 -3.42 -5.00 -11.31
C THR A 155 -4.72 -5.62 -11.80
N PHE A 156 -5.49 -6.26 -10.92
CA PHE A 156 -6.68 -7.05 -11.29
C PHE A 156 -7.97 -6.42 -10.79
N GLY A 157 -8.00 -5.93 -9.54
CA GLY A 157 -9.21 -5.40 -8.91
C GLY A 157 -9.68 -4.07 -9.50
N GLU A 158 -8.74 -3.20 -9.88
CA GLU A 158 -9.01 -1.88 -10.48
C GLU A 158 -8.21 -1.73 -11.79
N PRO A 159 -8.67 -2.33 -12.91
CA PRO A 159 -7.91 -2.33 -14.16
C PRO A 159 -7.61 -0.90 -14.65
N GLY A 160 -6.33 -0.60 -14.89
CA GLY A 160 -5.86 0.74 -15.26
C GLY A 160 -5.06 1.43 -14.15
N THR A 161 -5.20 1.02 -12.89
CA THR A 161 -4.50 1.63 -11.75
C THR A 161 -2.98 1.46 -11.86
N PHE A 162 -2.47 0.31 -12.30
CA PHE A 162 -1.03 0.12 -12.52
C PHE A 162 -0.45 1.06 -13.61
N GLN A 163 -1.18 1.25 -14.71
CA GLN A 163 -0.80 2.19 -15.76
C GLN A 163 -0.84 3.63 -15.23
N ALA A 164 -1.82 3.97 -14.39
CA ALA A 164 -1.90 5.27 -13.73
C ALA A 164 -0.65 5.57 -12.90
N MET A 165 -0.17 4.60 -12.12
CA MET A 165 1.03 4.77 -11.28
C MET A 165 2.32 4.93 -12.10
N THR A 166 2.41 4.29 -13.27
CA THR A 166 3.64 4.28 -14.09
C THR A 166 3.68 5.38 -15.15
N ARG A 167 2.51 5.80 -15.65
CA ARG A 167 2.38 6.78 -16.75
C ARG A 167 1.78 8.11 -16.31
N GLY A 168 1.17 8.18 -15.12
CA GLY A 168 0.60 9.40 -14.56
C GLY A 168 -0.75 9.83 -15.16
N ALA A 169 -1.39 8.98 -15.96
CA ALA A 169 -2.68 9.28 -16.59
C ALA A 169 -3.67 8.12 -16.45
N VAL A 170 -4.95 8.45 -16.36
CA VAL A 170 -6.06 7.49 -16.24
C VAL A 170 -7.05 7.68 -17.37
N SER A 171 -7.77 6.63 -17.73
CA SER A 171 -8.89 6.74 -18.65
C SER A 171 -10.08 7.41 -17.99
N GLU A 172 -10.95 8.03 -18.78
CA GLU A 172 -12.20 8.59 -18.28
C GLU A 172 -13.06 7.49 -17.63
N ALA A 173 -13.04 6.29 -18.22
CA ALA A 173 -13.70 5.10 -17.69
C ALA A 173 -13.26 4.69 -16.30
N TRP A 174 -11.95 4.71 -16.06
CA TRP A 174 -11.41 4.43 -14.75
C TRP A 174 -11.87 5.49 -13.73
N ALA A 175 -11.85 6.77 -14.12
CA ALA A 175 -12.20 7.87 -13.23
C ALA A 175 -13.66 7.82 -12.76
N TRP A 176 -14.64 7.67 -13.67
CA TRP A 176 -16.05 7.61 -13.25
C TRP A 176 -16.43 6.29 -12.57
N THR A 177 -15.65 5.22 -12.76
CA THR A 177 -15.89 3.92 -12.12
C THR A 177 -15.35 3.87 -10.71
N PHE A 178 -14.08 4.28 -10.51
CA PHE A 178 -13.39 4.10 -9.23
C PHE A 178 -13.37 5.38 -8.37
N HIS A 179 -13.53 6.55 -8.99
CA HIS A 179 -13.38 7.85 -8.32
C HIS A 179 -14.45 8.86 -8.76
N PRO A 180 -15.75 8.57 -8.58
CA PRO A 180 -16.83 9.31 -9.20
C PRO A 180 -16.91 10.78 -8.76
N ALA A 181 -16.62 11.09 -7.49
CA ALA A 181 -16.64 12.46 -7.00
C ALA A 181 -15.49 13.28 -7.59
N TRP A 182 -14.30 12.66 -7.73
CA TRP A 182 -13.15 13.30 -8.37
C TRP A 182 -13.37 13.49 -9.88
N TYR A 183 -13.96 12.52 -10.55
CA TYR A 183 -14.37 12.66 -11.96
C TYR A 183 -15.29 13.87 -12.14
N LYS A 184 -16.30 14.00 -11.28
CA LYS A 184 -17.24 15.13 -11.31
C LYS A 184 -16.54 16.46 -11.01
N GLU A 185 -15.61 16.48 -10.06
CA GLU A 185 -14.82 17.67 -9.72
C GLU A 185 -14.01 18.18 -10.90
N ILE A 186 -13.33 17.28 -11.63
CA ILE A 186 -12.46 17.68 -12.76
C ILE A 186 -13.27 17.98 -14.04
N THR A 187 -14.32 17.22 -14.33
CA THR A 187 -15.02 17.30 -15.62
C THR A 187 -16.34 18.07 -15.56
N GLY A 188 -16.92 18.26 -14.37
CA GLY A 188 -18.27 18.79 -14.19
C GLY A 188 -19.39 17.84 -14.62
N ARG A 189 -19.07 16.65 -15.16
CA ARG A 189 -20.04 15.67 -15.65
C ARG A 189 -20.54 14.77 -14.52
N ASP A 190 -21.78 14.30 -14.66
CA ASP A 190 -22.32 13.29 -13.76
C ASP A 190 -21.71 11.92 -14.09
N PRO A 191 -21.05 11.24 -13.14
CA PRO A 191 -20.34 9.99 -13.39
C PRO A 191 -21.29 8.85 -13.79
N ARG A 192 -22.51 8.81 -13.25
CA ARG A 192 -23.49 7.77 -13.61
C ARG A 192 -23.97 7.96 -15.04
N ARG A 193 -24.27 9.19 -15.44
CA ARG A 193 -24.62 9.50 -16.84
C ARG A 193 -23.49 9.15 -17.80
N ALA A 194 -22.25 9.51 -17.49
CA ALA A 194 -21.09 9.19 -18.32
C ALA A 194 -20.92 7.65 -18.50
N TYR A 195 -21.08 6.89 -17.41
CA TYR A 195 -21.10 5.44 -17.46
C TYR A 195 -22.23 4.87 -18.32
N GLU A 196 -23.46 5.37 -18.16
CA GLU A 196 -24.61 4.93 -18.95
C GLU A 196 -24.45 5.22 -20.44
N GLU A 197 -23.94 6.41 -20.80
CA GLU A 197 -23.61 6.80 -22.17
C GLU A 197 -22.58 5.85 -22.78
N ALA A 198 -21.49 5.56 -22.06
CA ALA A 198 -20.46 4.63 -22.52
C ALA A 198 -21.02 3.22 -22.73
N ARG A 199 -21.89 2.75 -21.83
CA ARG A 199 -22.54 1.43 -21.93
C ARG A 199 -23.45 1.33 -23.15
N GLN A 200 -24.21 2.37 -23.45
CA GLN A 200 -25.07 2.42 -24.64
C GLN A 200 -24.27 2.40 -25.94
N HIS A 201 -23.12 3.09 -25.98
CA HIS A 201 -22.25 3.08 -27.17
C HIS A 201 -21.58 1.71 -27.37
N ALA A 202 -21.20 1.02 -26.29
CA ALA A 202 -20.62 -0.31 -26.36
C ALA A 202 -21.63 -1.37 -26.83
N GLY A 203 -22.91 -1.26 -26.47
CA GLY A 203 -23.96 -2.19 -26.89
C GLY A 203 -24.51 -1.98 -28.32
N ARG A 204 -24.06 -0.92 -29.01
CA ARG A 204 -24.42 -0.64 -30.42
C ARG A 204 -23.39 -1.16 -31.43
N LYS A 205 -22.27 -1.71 -30.96
CA LYS A 205 -21.24 -2.38 -31.77
C LYS A 205 -21.38 -3.89 -31.65
#